data_AF-A0A964ENP6-F1
#
_entry.id   AF-A0A964ENP6-F1
#
_cell.length_a   1.000
_cell.length_b   1.000
_cell.length_c   1.000
_cell.angle_alpha   90.00
_cell.angle_beta   90.00
_cell.angle_gamma   90.00
#
_symmetry.space_group_name_H-M   'P 1'
#
loop_
_entity.id
_entity.type
_entity.pdbx_description
1 polymer ?
#
loop_
_entity_poly.entity_id
_entity_poly.type
_entity_poly.pdbx_seq_one_letter_code
_entity_poly.pdbx_strand_id
1 'polypeptide(L)'
;MDFDNPFGLEVVQTLSKPEWFREVMLQLEKDLGLFGEDIHIDLDLQNGYKANKQRVEEVIAKWLRSDRNSLFAFLYRVDVPEQRLHRAMAMFPEQSTEALITQLILGRELQKVWFRHHFKK
;
A
#
# COMPACT_ATOMS: atom_id res chain seq x y z
N MET A 1 13.56 -7.48 -8.09
CA MET A 1 12.61 -6.48 -7.58
C MET A 1 13.25 -5.79 -6.40
N ASP A 2 13.54 -4.51 -6.52
CA ASP A 2 14.04 -3.71 -5.41
C ASP A 2 12.87 -3.26 -4.53
N PHE A 3 12.60 -4.02 -3.46
CA PHE A 3 11.55 -3.70 -2.50
C PHE A 3 11.93 -2.59 -1.51
N ASP A 4 13.19 -2.12 -1.53
CA ASP A 4 13.61 -0.93 -0.80
C ASP A 4 13.26 0.35 -1.56
N ASN A 5 12.92 0.25 -2.85
CA ASN A 5 12.38 1.33 -3.67
C ASN A 5 10.95 1.03 -4.19
N PRO A 6 9.91 1.19 -3.35
CA PRO A 6 8.52 0.97 -3.76
C PRO A 6 7.98 2.04 -4.74
N PHE A 7 8.79 3.06 -5.05
CA PHE A 7 8.50 4.09 -6.03
C PHE A 7 8.97 3.74 -7.45
N GLY A 8 9.66 2.60 -7.60
CA GLY A 8 10.16 2.14 -8.89
C GLY A 8 9.06 1.73 -9.86
N LEU A 9 9.33 1.90 -11.16
CA LEU A 9 8.50 1.39 -12.27
C LEU A 9 8.19 -0.11 -12.14
N GLU A 10 9.07 -0.89 -11.53
CA GLU A 10 8.90 -2.34 -11.33
C GLU A 10 7.66 -2.69 -10.50
N VAL A 11 7.32 -1.87 -9.50
CA VAL A 11 6.15 -2.09 -8.63
C VAL A 11 4.87 -1.92 -9.44
N VAL A 12 4.78 -0.83 -10.20
CA VAL A 12 3.63 -0.53 -11.07
C VAL A 12 3.49 -1.60 -12.15
N GLN A 13 4.60 -1.99 -12.80
CA GLN A 13 4.60 -3.03 -13.82
C GLN A 13 4.16 -4.39 -13.27
N THR A 14 4.53 -4.72 -12.03
CA THR A 14 4.12 -5.99 -11.42
C THR A 14 2.68 -5.97 -10.97
N LEU A 15 2.19 -4.86 -10.43
CA LEU A 15 0.77 -4.67 -10.13
C LEU A 15 -0.10 -4.57 -11.40
N SER A 16 0.51 -4.47 -12.58
CA SER A 16 -0.19 -4.58 -13.87
C SER A 16 -0.40 -6.03 -14.31
N LYS A 17 0.00 -7.02 -13.50
CA LYS A 17 -0.26 -8.45 -13.73
C LYS A 17 -1.46 -8.89 -12.89
N PRO A 18 -2.49 -9.55 -13.46
CA PRO A 18 -3.75 -9.85 -12.80
C PRO A 18 -3.61 -10.60 -11.47
N GLU A 19 -2.72 -11.59 -11.42
CA GLU A 19 -2.53 -12.47 -10.26
C GLU A 19 -1.97 -11.70 -9.05
N TRP A 20 -0.98 -10.84 -9.29
CA TRP A 20 -0.36 -10.02 -8.26
C TRP A 20 -1.29 -8.93 -7.79
N PHE A 21 -1.94 -8.24 -8.74
CA PHE A 21 -2.91 -7.20 -8.45
C PHE A 21 -4.00 -7.71 -7.52
N ARG A 22 -4.65 -8.81 -7.90
CA ARG A 22 -5.77 -9.38 -7.12
C ARG A 22 -5.35 -9.73 -5.70
N GLU A 23 -4.22 -10.41 -5.52
CA GLU A 23 -3.77 -10.82 -4.20
C GLU A 23 -3.35 -9.64 -3.31
N VAL A 24 -2.68 -8.63 -3.89
CA VAL A 24 -2.30 -7.41 -3.17
C VAL A 24 -3.55 -6.66 -2.71
N MET A 25 -4.52 -6.47 -3.60
CA MET A 25 -5.71 -5.70 -3.26
C MET A 25 -6.58 -6.41 -2.22
N LEU A 26 -6.75 -7.73 -2.31
CA LEU A 26 -7.47 -8.51 -1.29
C LEU A 26 -6.77 -8.52 0.07
N GLN A 27 -5.44 -8.57 0.09
CA GLN A 27 -4.67 -8.48 1.33
C GLN A 27 -4.85 -7.11 1.98
N LEU A 28 -4.86 -6.05 1.16
CA LEU A 28 -5.06 -4.67 1.61
C LEU A 28 -6.47 -4.44 2.16
N GLU A 29 -7.51 -4.92 1.47
CA GLU A 29 -8.90 -4.90 1.95
C GLU A 29 -9.01 -5.56 3.32
N LYS A 30 -8.44 -6.76 3.46
CA LYS A 30 -8.44 -7.49 4.72
C LYS A 30 -7.73 -6.72 5.83
N ASP A 31 -6.52 -6.21 5.57
CA ASP A 31 -5.75 -5.51 6.60
C ASP A 31 -6.40 -4.19 7.00
N LEU A 32 -7.06 -3.47 6.08
CA LEU A 32 -7.83 -2.25 6.39
C LEU A 32 -9.14 -2.57 7.15
N GLY A 33 -9.82 -3.67 6.81
CA GLY A 33 -11.02 -4.13 7.51
C GLY A 33 -10.76 -4.46 8.99
N LEU A 34 -9.55 -4.88 9.36
CA LEU A 34 -9.16 -5.08 10.76
C LEU A 34 -9.13 -3.78 11.58
N PHE A 35 -9.08 -2.63 10.92
CA PHE A 35 -9.11 -1.29 11.53
C PHE A 35 -10.48 -0.62 11.38
N GLY A 36 -11.52 -1.37 10.98
CA GLY A 36 -12.87 -0.86 10.84
C GLY A 36 -13.12 -0.07 9.55
N GLU A 37 -12.19 -0.12 8.59
CA GLU A 37 -12.37 0.49 7.28
C GLU A 37 -12.97 -0.52 6.31
N ASP A 38 -14.24 -0.34 5.97
CA ASP A 38 -14.92 -1.12 4.94
C ASP A 38 -14.67 -0.47 3.58
N ILE A 39 -13.53 -0.80 2.96
CA ILE A 39 -13.22 -0.33 1.61
C ILE A 39 -13.61 -1.39 0.58
N HIS A 40 -14.39 -1.00 -0.43
CA HIS A 40 -14.66 -1.89 -1.55
C HIS A 40 -13.53 -1.83 -2.57
N ILE A 41 -12.78 -2.93 -2.67
CA ILE A 41 -11.71 -3.08 -3.65
C ILE A 41 -12.28 -3.47 -5.02
N ASP A 42 -11.85 -2.75 -6.05
CA ASP A 42 -12.12 -3.08 -7.45
C ASP A 42 -11.04 -4.01 -7.99
N LEU A 43 -11.44 -5.22 -8.40
CA LEU A 43 -10.54 -6.23 -8.95
C LEU A 43 -10.41 -6.16 -10.48
N ASP A 44 -11.07 -5.21 -11.15
CA ASP A 44 -10.83 -4.91 -12.56
C ASP A 44 -9.42 -4.33 -12.71
N LEU A 45 -8.54 -5.07 -13.38
CA LEU A 45 -7.15 -4.65 -13.57
C LEU A 45 -7.01 -3.34 -14.37
N GLN A 46 -7.94 -3.05 -15.28
CA GLN A 46 -7.83 -1.85 -16.14
C GLN A 46 -8.02 -0.56 -15.36
N ASN A 47 -8.99 -0.54 -14.45
CA ASN A 47 -9.40 0.68 -13.74
C ASN A 47 -9.16 0.63 -12.23
N GLY A 48 -9.12 -0.58 -11.67
CA GLY A 48 -9.09 -0.83 -10.23
C GLY A 48 -7.82 -0.34 -9.56
N TYR A 49 -6.65 -0.37 -10.21
CA TYR A 49 -5.42 0.10 -9.57
C TYR A 49 -5.51 1.57 -9.13
N LYS A 50 -5.92 2.45 -10.04
CA LYS A 50 -6.05 3.88 -9.73
C LYS A 50 -7.15 4.11 -8.68
N ALA A 51 -8.29 3.45 -8.83
CA ALA A 51 -9.42 3.58 -7.92
C ALA A 51 -9.08 3.09 -6.50
N ASN A 52 -8.44 1.93 -6.38
CA ASN A 52 -8.04 1.36 -5.09
C ASN A 52 -6.94 2.19 -4.44
N LYS A 53 -5.93 2.64 -5.20
CA LYS A 53 -4.91 3.57 -4.69
C LYS A 53 -5.54 4.83 -4.10
N GLN A 54 -6.50 5.43 -4.82
CA GLN A 54 -7.20 6.62 -4.33
C GLN A 54 -8.00 6.33 -3.05
N ARG A 55 -8.73 5.21 -2.97
CA ARG A 55 -9.47 4.82 -1.75
C ARG A 55 -8.55 4.66 -0.54
N VAL A 56 -7.39 4.06 -0.74
CA VAL A 56 -6.39 3.89 0.32
C VAL A 56 -5.83 5.25 0.74
N GLU A 57 -5.50 6.12 -0.22
CA GLU A 57 -5.08 7.50 0.06
C GLU A 57 -6.12 8.27 0.88
N GLU A 58 -7.41 8.13 0.56
CA GLU A 58 -8.50 8.78 1.30
C GLU A 58 -8.59 8.29 2.75
N VAL A 59 -8.43 6.97 2.99
CA VAL A 59 -8.38 6.39 4.34
C VAL A 59 -7.17 6.91 5.11
N ILE A 60 -5.98 6.90 4.51
CA ILE A 60 -4.76 7.40 5.14
C ILE A 60 -4.89 8.89 5.45
N ALA A 61 -5.44 9.68 4.52
CA ALA A 61 -5.67 11.11 4.72
C ALA A 61 -6.66 11.35 5.86
N LYS A 62 -7.70 10.51 6.01
CA LYS A 62 -8.63 10.54 7.15
C LYS A 62 -7.88 10.32 8.46
N TRP A 63 -7.09 9.25 8.57
CA TRP A 63 -6.35 8.95 9.79
C TRP A 63 -5.29 10.01 10.11
N LEU A 64 -4.59 10.55 9.11
CA LEU A 64 -3.64 11.66 9.32
C LEU A 64 -4.30 12.89 9.97
N ARG A 65 -5.55 13.19 9.60
CA ARG A 65 -6.30 14.35 10.10
C ARG A 65 -6.93 14.11 11.47
N SER A 66 -7.51 12.94 11.71
CA SER A 66 -8.38 12.73 12.87
C SER A 66 -8.05 11.51 13.73
N ASP A 67 -7.16 10.62 13.30
CA ASP A 67 -6.85 9.39 14.04
C ASP A 67 -5.44 8.85 13.75
N ARG A 68 -4.43 9.53 14.30
CA ARG A 68 -3.02 9.12 14.12
C ARG A 68 -2.71 7.78 14.78
N ASN A 69 -3.47 7.37 15.80
CA ASN A 69 -3.25 6.09 16.47
C ASN A 69 -3.59 4.94 15.52
N SER A 70 -4.72 5.00 14.83
CA SER A 70 -5.09 4.03 13.79
C SER A 70 -4.06 4.01 12.66
N LEU A 71 -3.59 5.18 12.22
CA LEU A 71 -2.51 5.25 11.22
C LEU A 71 -1.26 4.48 11.67
N PHE A 72 -0.70 4.81 12.84
CA PHE A 72 0.54 4.18 13.28
C PHE A 72 0.35 2.68 13.52
N ALA A 73 -0.75 2.27 14.16
CA ALA A 73 -1.05 0.87 14.37
C ALA A 73 -1.18 0.09 13.03
N PHE A 74 -1.78 0.71 12.01
CA PHE A 74 -1.84 0.14 10.67
C PHE A 74 -0.47 0.06 9.99
N LEU A 75 0.35 1.12 10.07
CA LEU A 75 1.71 1.10 9.52
C LEU A 75 2.57 0.00 10.14
N TYR A 76 2.45 -0.24 11.45
CA TYR A 76 3.10 -1.38 12.10
C TYR A 76 2.59 -2.73 11.57
N ARG A 77 1.27 -2.87 11.37
CA ARG A 77 0.65 -4.10 10.88
C ARG A 77 1.10 -4.49 9.47
N VAL A 78 1.28 -3.50 8.59
CA VAL A 78 1.74 -3.71 7.20
C VAL A 78 3.26 -3.61 7.05
N ASP A 79 3.98 -3.62 8.18
CA ASP A 79 5.43 -3.56 8.27
C ASP A 79 6.06 -2.32 7.59
N VAL A 80 5.41 -1.16 7.65
CA VAL A 80 5.94 0.11 7.15
C VAL A 80 6.58 0.90 8.32
N PRO A 81 7.91 0.89 8.48
CA PRO A 81 8.57 1.62 9.55
C PRO A 81 8.57 3.13 9.28
N GLU A 82 8.44 3.93 10.34
CA GLU A 82 8.44 5.40 10.28
C GLU A 82 9.70 5.97 9.59
N GLN A 83 10.86 5.34 9.78
CA GLN A 83 12.10 5.72 9.09
C GLN A 83 12.01 5.59 7.56
N ARG A 84 11.20 4.67 7.02
CA ARG A 84 10.95 4.61 5.57
C ARG A 84 10.07 5.78 5.12
N LEU A 85 9.06 6.15 5.91
CA LEU A 85 8.23 7.32 5.62
C LEU A 85 9.07 8.60 5.60
N HIS A 86 9.89 8.85 6.62
CA HIS A 86 10.76 10.02 6.66
C HIS A 86 11.72 10.10 5.46
N ARG A 87 12.29 8.96 5.05
CA ARG A 87 13.13 8.89 3.83
C ARG A 87 12.33 9.20 2.57
N ALA A 88 11.12 8.67 2.44
CA ALA A 88 10.25 8.94 1.30
C ALA A 88 9.88 10.43 1.22
N MET A 89 9.54 11.07 2.34
CA MET A 89 9.23 12.50 2.40
C MET A 89 10.45 13.37 2.02
N ALA A 90 11.65 12.99 2.45
CA ALA A 90 12.88 13.69 2.08
C ALA A 90 13.23 13.53 0.58
N MET A 91 12.95 12.37 0.00
CA MET A 91 13.24 12.06 -1.40
C MET A 91 12.21 12.66 -2.37
N PHE A 92 10.96 12.78 -1.93
CA PHE A 92 9.83 13.23 -2.74
C PHE A 92 9.04 14.34 -2.03
N PRO A 93 9.64 15.52 -1.81
CA PRO A 93 9.03 16.60 -1.02
C PRO A 93 7.76 17.19 -1.67
N GLU A 94 7.59 17.02 -2.98
CA GLU A 94 6.43 17.49 -3.74
C GLU A 94 5.19 16.59 -3.61
N GLN A 95 5.34 15.37 -3.08
CA GLN A 95 4.23 14.43 -2.90
C GLN A 95 3.59 14.60 -1.53
N SER A 96 2.26 14.44 -1.46
CA SER A 96 1.56 14.48 -0.18
C SER A 96 1.91 13.28 0.70
N THR A 97 1.79 13.45 2.02
CA THR A 97 2.18 12.41 2.99
C THR A 97 1.31 11.16 2.84
N GLU A 98 0.01 11.32 2.60
CA GLU A 98 -0.92 10.21 2.33
C GLU A 98 -0.56 9.44 1.05
N ALA A 99 -0.14 10.12 -0.02
CA ALA A 99 0.27 9.47 -1.26
C ALA A 99 1.54 8.63 -1.05
N LEU A 100 2.53 9.19 -0.34
CA LEU A 100 3.76 8.48 0.01
C LEU A 100 3.49 7.25 0.88
N ILE A 101 2.65 7.40 1.91
CA ILE A 101 2.27 6.29 2.79
C ILE A 101 1.55 5.19 1.97
N THR A 102 0.57 5.55 1.14
CA THR A 102 -0.14 4.58 0.30
C THR A 102 0.82 3.80 -0.59
N GLN A 103 1.81 4.47 -1.19
CA GLN A 103 2.78 3.80 -2.05
C GLN A 103 3.70 2.86 -1.27
N LEU A 104 4.12 3.26 -0.06
CA LEU A 104 4.88 2.39 0.84
C LEU A 104 4.08 1.13 1.23
N ILE A 105 2.78 1.28 1.53
CA ILE A 105 1.88 0.16 1.86
C ILE A 105 1.75 -0.78 0.65
N LEU A 106 1.43 -0.26 -0.54
CA LEU A 106 1.29 -1.07 -1.76
C LEU A 106 2.57 -1.84 -2.09
N GLY A 107 3.73 -1.21 -1.94
CA GLY A 107 5.03 -1.87 -2.12
C GLY A 107 5.25 -3.00 -1.12
N ARG A 108 4.85 -2.81 0.15
CA ARG A 108 4.94 -3.85 1.18
C ARG A 108 3.99 -5.01 0.96
N GLU A 109 2.75 -4.74 0.56
CA GLU A 109 1.79 -5.80 0.23
C GLU A 109 2.27 -6.61 -0.97
N LEU A 110 2.78 -5.95 -2.01
CA LEU A 110 3.40 -6.63 -3.15
C LEU A 110 4.58 -7.50 -2.71
N GLN A 111 5.47 -6.98 -1.86
CA GLN A 111 6.60 -7.72 -1.33
C GLN A 111 6.15 -8.99 -0.60
N LYS A 112 5.14 -8.89 0.27
CA LYS A 112 4.58 -10.05 1.00
C LYS A 112 3.99 -11.08 0.05
N VAL A 113 3.19 -10.65 -0.94
CA VAL A 113 2.61 -11.53 -1.95
C VAL A 113 3.73 -12.22 -2.76
N TRP A 114 4.71 -11.46 -3.23
CA TRP A 114 5.87 -11.95 -3.98
C TRP A 114 6.65 -13.01 -3.23
N PHE A 115 6.98 -12.78 -1.96
CA PHE A 115 7.68 -13.78 -1.15
C PHE A 115 6.85 -15.06 -0.95
N ARG A 116 5.53 -14.96 -0.76
CA ARG A 116 4.67 -16.15 -0.64
C ARG A 116 4.69 -17.00 -1.91
N HIS A 117 4.75 -16.40 -3.10
CA HIS A 117 4.83 -17.15 -4.35
C HIS A 117 6.19 -17.80 -4.58
N HIS A 118 7.27 -17.16 -4.15
CA HIS A 118 8.63 -17.62 -4.47
C HIS A 118 9.27 -18.51 -3.39
N PHE A 119 8.78 -18.44 -2.15
CA PHE A 119 9.37 -19.13 -1.00
C PHE A 119 8.38 -19.95 -0.18
N LYS A 120 7.13 -20.12 -0.64
CA LYS A 120 6.26 -21.16 -0.07
C LYS A 120 6.87 -22.53 -0.37
N LYS A 121 7.29 -23.23 0.69
CA LYS A 121 7.32 -24.69 0.73
C LYS A 121 5.90 -25.22 0.95
#